data_AF-B3RYC8-F1
#
_entry.id   AF-B3RYC8-F1
#
_cell.length_a   1.000
_cell.length_b   1.000
_cell.length_c   1.000
_cell.angle_alpha   90.00
_cell.angle_beta   90.00
_cell.angle_gamma   90.00
#
_symmetry.space_group_name_H-M   'P 1'
#
loop_
_entity.id
_entity.type
_entity.pdbx_description
1 polymer ?
#
loop_
_entity_poly.entity_id
_entity_poly.type
_entity_poly.pdbx_seq_one_letter_code
_entity_poly.pdbx_strand_id
1 'polypeptide(L)'
;MAAIKSSKNERSLIDALAEYPGELVRTDSPNFVCSVLPSHWRCNKSLPVPFKVVALGYMPDGVVVSLAAGNDENCSAELRNSTAVMKNQVARFNDLRFIGRSGRGKSFTLTITVGTNPPQVATYNKAIKITVDGPREPRSKSIMRC
;
A
#
# COMPACT_ATOMS: atom_id res chain seq x y z
N MET A 1 -3.40 -36.71 -20.01
CA MET A 1 -3.40 -35.26 -20.31
C MET A 1 -4.67 -34.66 -19.70
N ALA A 2 -4.60 -34.14 -18.48
CA ALA A 2 -5.71 -33.38 -17.93
C ALA A 2 -5.67 -31.97 -18.53
N ALA A 3 -6.75 -31.56 -19.18
CA ALA A 3 -6.90 -30.25 -19.77
C ALA A 3 -6.66 -29.16 -18.71
N ILE A 4 -5.78 -28.21 -19.02
CA ILE A 4 -5.63 -26.95 -18.29
C ILE A 4 -6.96 -26.21 -18.48
N LYS A 5 -7.86 -26.33 -17.50
CA LYS A 5 -9.04 -25.45 -17.41
C LYS A 5 -8.51 -24.04 -17.14
N SER A 6 -8.49 -23.19 -18.16
CA SER A 6 -8.39 -21.74 -17.99
C SER A 6 -9.48 -21.31 -17.01
N SER A 7 -9.05 -20.88 -15.81
CA SER A 7 -9.97 -20.59 -14.71
C SER A 7 -10.74 -19.30 -15.01
N LYS A 8 -12.06 -19.35 -14.92
CA LYS A 8 -13.00 -18.27 -15.29
C LYS A 8 -12.95 -17.02 -14.40
N ASN A 9 -11.84 -16.68 -13.75
CA ASN A 9 -11.79 -15.57 -12.79
C ASN A 9 -10.46 -14.79 -12.74
N GLU A 10 -9.67 -14.83 -13.80
CA GLU A 10 -8.53 -13.91 -13.95
C GLU A 10 -9.04 -12.53 -14.39
N ARG A 11 -8.88 -11.53 -13.52
CA ARG A 11 -9.09 -10.13 -13.84
C ARG A 11 -7.85 -9.63 -14.55
N SER A 12 -8.02 -9.07 -15.76
CA SER A 12 -6.87 -8.49 -16.45
C SER A 12 -6.39 -7.23 -15.71
N LEU A 13 -5.10 -6.92 -15.81
CA LEU A 13 -4.54 -5.67 -15.29
C LEU A 13 -5.27 -4.44 -15.85
N ILE A 14 -5.68 -4.49 -17.12
CA ILE A 14 -6.38 -3.40 -17.80
C ILE A 14 -7.74 -3.16 -17.14
N ASP A 15 -8.49 -4.23 -16.87
CA ASP A 15 -9.81 -4.13 -16.23
C ASP A 15 -9.69 -3.57 -14.81
N ALA A 16 -8.69 -4.02 -14.04
CA ALA A 16 -8.45 -3.51 -12.69
C ALA A 16 -8.10 -2.02 -12.69
N LEU A 17 -7.27 -1.56 -13.64
CA LEU A 17 -6.90 -0.15 -13.78
C LEU A 17 -8.07 0.71 -14.29
N ALA A 18 -8.96 0.13 -15.10
CA ALA A 18 -10.17 0.81 -15.60
C ALA A 18 -11.25 0.95 -14.52
N GLU A 19 -11.38 -0.02 -13.60
CA GLU A 19 -12.29 0.06 -12.44
C GLU A 19 -11.85 1.15 -11.45
N TYR A 20 -10.54 1.42 -11.37
CA TYR A 20 -9.96 2.40 -10.44
C TYR A 20 -8.97 3.35 -11.15
N PRO A 21 -9.44 4.24 -12.04
CA PRO A 21 -8.57 5.08 -12.87
C PRO A 21 -7.66 5.97 -12.03
N GLY A 22 -6.35 5.77 -12.14
CA GLY A 22 -5.33 6.57 -11.44
C GLY A 22 -5.22 6.29 -9.93
N GLU A 23 -6.04 5.39 -9.36
CA GLU A 23 -5.96 5.03 -7.95
C GLU A 23 -5.04 3.84 -7.67
N LEU A 24 -4.71 3.03 -8.69
CA LEU A 24 -3.91 1.81 -8.54
C LEU A 24 -2.53 1.91 -9.19
N VAL A 25 -1.55 1.29 -8.54
CA VAL A 25 -0.18 1.13 -8.99
C VAL A 25 0.23 -0.33 -8.95
N ARG A 26 1.13 -0.72 -9.86
CA ARG A 26 1.70 -2.06 -9.88
C ARG A 26 2.65 -2.27 -8.71
N THR A 27 2.58 -3.46 -8.13
CA THR A 27 3.64 -3.97 -7.25
C THR A 27 4.76 -4.61 -8.10
N ASP A 28 5.81 -5.11 -7.45
CA ASP A 28 6.81 -5.97 -8.10
C ASP A 28 6.26 -7.35 -8.52
N SER A 29 5.15 -7.78 -7.93
CA SER A 29 4.47 -9.03 -8.25
C SER A 29 3.50 -8.83 -9.41
N PRO A 30 3.47 -9.75 -10.39
CA PRO A 30 2.51 -9.67 -11.49
C PRO A 30 1.07 -9.95 -11.04
N ASN A 31 0.86 -10.49 -9.84
CA ASN A 31 -0.45 -10.93 -9.37
C ASN A 31 -1.20 -9.87 -8.56
N PHE A 32 -0.52 -8.80 -8.12
CA PHE A 32 -1.08 -7.81 -7.21
C PHE A 32 -0.83 -6.38 -7.67
N VAL A 33 -1.87 -5.56 -7.55
CA VAL A 33 -1.80 -4.10 -7.62
C VAL A 33 -2.31 -3.52 -6.32
N CYS A 34 -1.92 -2.29 -5.98
CA CYS A 34 -2.35 -1.65 -4.74
C CYS A 34 -2.66 -0.17 -4.95
N SER A 35 -3.27 0.46 -3.95
CA SER A 35 -3.57 1.89 -4.02
C SER A 35 -2.30 2.73 -4.11
N VAL A 36 -2.34 3.78 -4.93
CA VAL A 36 -1.34 4.85 -4.94
C VAL A 36 -1.35 5.52 -3.57
N LEU A 37 -0.16 5.69 -2.98
CA LEU A 37 0.02 6.41 -1.73
C LEU A 37 0.50 7.85 -1.99
N PRO A 38 0.17 8.82 -1.11
CA PRO A 38 0.81 10.12 -1.15
C PRO A 38 2.33 9.98 -1.06
N SER A 39 3.08 10.72 -1.88
CA SER A 39 4.55 10.67 -1.86
C SER A 39 5.15 11.14 -0.52
N HIS A 40 4.44 12.00 0.21
CA HIS A 40 4.81 12.50 1.54
C HIS A 40 3.55 12.62 2.41
N TRP A 41 3.59 12.07 3.62
CA TRP A 41 2.47 12.14 4.56
C TRP A 41 2.90 12.39 6.01
N ARG A 42 1.92 12.80 6.82
CA ARG A 42 2.06 13.03 8.26
C ARG A 42 1.89 11.72 9.01
N CYS A 43 2.79 11.44 9.95
CA CYS A 43 2.67 10.26 10.81
C CYS A 43 1.38 10.29 11.64
N ASN A 44 0.79 9.12 11.86
CA ASN A 44 -0.46 8.87 12.58
C ASN A 44 -1.69 9.66 12.06
N LYS A 45 -1.61 10.23 10.84
CA LYS A 45 -2.74 10.84 10.15
C LYS A 45 -3.37 9.83 9.20
N SER A 46 -4.70 9.77 9.18
CA SER A 46 -5.45 8.97 8.20
C SER A 46 -5.02 9.31 6.78
N LEU A 47 -4.92 8.30 5.92
CA LEU A 47 -4.67 8.48 4.49
C LEU A 47 -5.87 9.19 3.84
N PRO A 48 -5.66 9.95 2.74
CA PRO A 48 -6.75 10.64 2.06
C PRO A 48 -7.76 9.68 1.42
N VAL A 49 -7.29 8.50 1.01
CA VAL A 49 -8.09 7.42 0.45
C VAL A 49 -7.70 6.11 1.15
N PRO A 50 -8.67 5.20 1.43
CA PRO A 50 -8.36 3.89 1.99
C PRO A 50 -7.43 3.09 1.09
N PHE A 51 -6.38 2.53 1.68
CA PHE A 51 -5.43 1.66 0.97
C PHE A 51 -6.09 0.32 0.64
N LYS A 52 -5.90 -0.15 -0.59
CA LYS A 52 -6.42 -1.43 -1.08
C LYS A 52 -5.28 -2.24 -1.68
N VAL A 53 -5.37 -3.57 -1.55
CA VAL A 53 -4.58 -4.54 -2.32
C VAL A 53 -5.57 -5.32 -3.17
N VAL A 54 -5.33 -5.40 -4.48
CA VAL A 54 -6.20 -6.08 -5.44
C VAL A 54 -5.43 -7.24 -6.06
N ALA A 55 -6.02 -8.44 -6.00
CA ALA A 55 -5.51 -9.63 -6.65
C ALA A 55 -6.05 -9.74 -8.08
N LEU A 56 -5.15 -9.88 -9.06
CA LEU A 56 -5.51 -10.04 -10.47
C LEU A 56 -5.94 -11.48 -10.80
N GLY A 57 -5.28 -12.48 -10.21
CA GLY A 57 -5.70 -13.87 -10.27
C GLY A 57 -6.66 -14.23 -9.14
N TYR A 58 -7.41 -15.34 -9.28
CA TYR A 58 -8.36 -15.81 -8.27
C TYR A 58 -7.72 -15.89 -6.87
N MET A 59 -8.40 -15.29 -5.89
CA MET A 59 -8.02 -15.32 -4.49
C MET A 59 -9.23 -15.65 -3.62
N PRO A 60 -9.17 -16.69 -2.77
CA PRO A 60 -10.25 -17.00 -1.86
C PRO A 60 -10.55 -15.82 -0.91
N ASP A 61 -11.83 -15.59 -0.66
CA ASP A 61 -12.27 -14.69 0.39
C ASP A 61 -11.78 -15.19 1.77
N GLY A 62 -11.55 -14.27 2.69
CA GLY A 62 -11.06 -14.59 4.03
C GLY A 62 -9.54 -14.66 4.16
N VAL A 63 -8.79 -14.64 3.04
CA VAL A 63 -7.32 -14.59 3.08
C VAL A 63 -6.87 -13.29 3.74
N VAL A 64 -6.04 -13.41 4.76
CA VAL A 64 -5.49 -12.25 5.47
C VAL A 64 -4.35 -11.63 4.65
N VAL A 65 -4.37 -10.31 4.54
CA VAL A 65 -3.29 -9.51 3.93
C VAL A 65 -2.72 -8.59 4.99
N SER A 66 -1.41 -8.61 5.18
CA SER A 66 -0.70 -7.73 6.12
C SER A 66 0.33 -6.87 5.41
N LEU A 67 0.63 -5.72 6.02
CA LEU A 67 1.60 -4.75 5.53
C LEU A 67 2.71 -4.57 6.55
N ALA A 68 3.94 -4.50 6.04
CA ALA A 68 5.09 -3.97 6.75
C ALA A 68 5.65 -2.78 5.96
N ALA A 69 6.29 -1.85 6.66
CA ALA A 69 6.96 -0.70 6.08
C ALA A 69 8.39 -0.64 6.62
N GLY A 70 9.36 -0.39 5.76
CA GLY A 70 10.75 -0.32 6.20
C GLY A 70 11.69 0.34 5.19
N ASN A 71 12.83 0.77 5.69
CA ASN A 71 14.00 1.22 4.92
C ASN A 71 15.27 1.09 5.76
N ASP A 72 16.35 1.74 5.31
CA ASP A 72 17.66 1.77 5.94
C ASP A 72 17.72 2.54 7.27
N GLU A 73 16.84 3.53 7.50
CA GLU A 73 16.78 4.25 8.79
C GLU A 73 15.85 3.58 9.81
N ASN A 74 14.78 2.95 9.32
CA ASN A 74 13.83 2.25 10.16
C ASN A 74 13.41 0.97 9.44
N CYS A 75 14.04 -0.14 9.84
CA CYS A 75 13.89 -1.43 9.18
C CYS A 75 12.47 -2.03 9.33
N SER A 76 11.74 -1.65 10.38
CA SER A 76 10.38 -2.11 10.65
C SER A 76 9.60 -1.01 11.35
N ALA A 77 8.98 -0.16 10.54
CA ALA A 77 8.21 0.96 11.03
C ALA A 77 6.87 0.51 11.61
N GLU A 78 6.50 1.10 12.73
CA GLU A 78 5.19 0.86 13.34
C GLU A 78 4.07 1.38 12.43
N LEU A 79 3.07 0.52 12.21
CA LEU A 79 1.84 0.80 11.48
C LEU A 79 0.63 0.55 12.38
N ARG A 80 -0.46 1.25 12.14
CA ARG A 80 -1.78 0.94 12.72
C ARG A 80 -2.71 0.46 11.63
N ASN A 81 -3.54 -0.53 11.96
CA ASN A 81 -4.50 -1.16 11.05
C ASN A 81 -3.83 -1.69 9.77
N SER A 82 -2.65 -2.31 9.91
CA SER A 82 -1.84 -2.86 8.82
C SER A 82 -2.26 -4.26 8.38
N THR A 83 -3.45 -4.70 8.76
CA THR A 83 -4.02 -6.00 8.36
C THR A 83 -5.41 -5.79 7.79
N ALA A 84 -5.72 -6.49 6.71
CA ALA A 84 -7.03 -6.52 6.07
C ALA A 84 -7.37 -7.96 5.65
N VAL A 85 -8.62 -8.18 5.28
CA VAL A 85 -9.10 -9.47 4.78
C VAL A 85 -9.49 -9.31 3.32
N MET A 86 -9.04 -10.24 2.48
CA MET A 86 -9.41 -10.31 1.08
C MET A 86 -10.90 -10.64 0.95
N LYS A 87 -11.62 -9.85 0.17
CA LYS A 87 -13.01 -10.09 -0.20
C LYS A 87 -13.26 -9.64 -1.63
N ASN A 88 -13.83 -10.50 -2.46
CA ASN A 88 -14.04 -10.25 -3.88
C ASN A 88 -12.76 -9.71 -4.56
N GLN A 89 -11.63 -10.39 -4.36
CA GLN A 89 -10.32 -10.01 -4.90
C GLN A 89 -9.72 -8.70 -4.35
N VAL A 90 -10.32 -8.06 -3.36
CA VAL A 90 -9.84 -6.80 -2.77
C VAL A 90 -9.68 -6.91 -1.26
N ALA A 91 -8.48 -6.61 -0.75
CA ALA A 91 -8.23 -6.41 0.67
C ALA A 91 -8.20 -4.90 0.96
N ARG A 92 -9.25 -4.40 1.63
CA ARG A 92 -9.39 -2.97 1.97
C ARG A 92 -8.95 -2.72 3.40
N PHE A 93 -7.94 -1.88 3.57
CA PHE A 93 -7.42 -1.51 4.88
C PHE A 93 -8.25 -0.37 5.47
N ASN A 94 -8.82 -0.61 6.65
CA ASN A 94 -9.64 0.38 7.33
C ASN A 94 -8.74 1.32 8.16
N ASP A 95 -8.62 2.56 7.70
CA ASP A 95 -7.82 3.60 8.38
C ASP A 95 -6.37 3.16 8.65
N LEU A 96 -5.69 2.66 7.61
CA LEU A 96 -4.24 2.39 7.66
C LEU A 96 -3.49 3.67 8.02
N ARG A 97 -2.59 3.60 9.01
CA ARG A 97 -1.73 4.73 9.39
C ARG A 97 -0.28 4.30 9.57
N PHE A 98 0.60 5.23 9.20
CA PHE A 98 2.04 5.11 9.41
C PHE A 98 2.43 5.85 10.69
N ILE A 99 2.97 5.15 11.68
CA ILE A 99 3.40 5.75 12.96
C ILE A 99 4.90 6.03 12.93
N GLY A 100 5.68 5.04 12.51
CA GLY A 100 7.12 5.20 12.28
C GLY A 100 7.43 6.22 11.19
N ARG A 101 8.53 6.95 11.36
CA ARG A 101 9.03 7.94 10.40
C ARG A 101 10.06 7.31 9.47
N SER A 102 10.08 7.73 8.21
CA SER A 102 10.96 7.15 7.18
C SER A 102 12.32 7.81 7.06
N GLY A 103 12.54 8.95 7.74
CA GLY A 103 13.79 9.68 7.64
C GLY A 103 13.75 10.92 6.74
N ARG A 104 14.79 11.76 6.83
CA ARG A 104 14.87 12.98 6.02
C ARG A 104 15.18 12.63 4.57
N GLY A 105 14.24 12.94 3.67
CA GLY A 105 14.41 12.69 2.23
C GLY A 105 14.32 11.21 1.83
N LYS A 106 13.95 10.32 2.76
CA LYS A 106 13.84 8.89 2.52
C LYS A 106 12.39 8.42 2.54
N SER A 107 12.07 7.44 1.72
CA SER A 107 10.75 6.82 1.66
C SER A 107 10.81 5.41 2.23
N PHE A 108 9.68 4.92 2.72
CA PHE A 108 9.51 3.51 3.03
C PHE A 108 9.29 2.71 1.75
N THR A 109 9.77 1.47 1.79
CA THR A 109 9.28 0.39 0.96
C THR A 109 8.22 -0.36 1.74
N LEU A 110 7.10 -0.67 1.09
CA LEU A 110 6.04 -1.49 1.66
C LEU A 110 6.19 -2.94 1.22
N THR A 111 6.10 -3.85 2.17
CA THR A 111 6.00 -5.29 1.94
C THR A 111 4.56 -5.71 2.21
N ILE A 112 3.92 -6.30 1.22
CA ILE A 112 2.56 -6.81 1.25
C ILE A 112 2.66 -8.33 1.34
N THR A 113 2.17 -8.90 2.44
CA THR A 113 2.16 -10.34 2.65
C THR A 113 0.73 -10.85 2.56
N VAL A 114 0.49 -11.79 1.65
CA VAL A 114 -0.80 -12.43 1.43
C VAL A 114 -0.73 -13.84 2.01
N GLY A 115 -1.56 -14.11 3.01
CA GLY A 115 -1.54 -15.32 3.85
C GLY A 115 -2.08 -16.58 3.19
N THR A 116 -1.71 -16.86 1.94
CA THR A 116 -1.95 -18.14 1.28
C THR A 116 -0.98 -19.22 1.76
N ASN A 117 -1.15 -20.46 1.30
CA ASN A 117 -0.20 -21.54 1.51
C ASN A 117 0.27 -22.10 0.15
N PRO A 118 1.49 -21.79 -0.33
CA PRO A 118 2.50 -20.96 0.33
C PRO A 118 2.15 -19.46 0.39
N PRO A 119 2.70 -18.69 1.34
CA PRO A 119 2.50 -17.23 1.40
C PRO A 119 3.02 -16.54 0.15
N GLN A 120 2.30 -15.54 -0.33
CA GLN A 120 2.74 -14.69 -1.44
C GLN A 120 3.17 -13.33 -0.92
N VAL A 121 4.22 -12.76 -1.52
CA VAL A 121 4.77 -11.47 -1.12
C VAL A 121 4.85 -10.56 -2.35
N ALA A 122 4.48 -9.30 -2.16
CA ALA A 122 4.63 -8.24 -3.14
C ALA A 122 5.20 -6.98 -2.47
N THR A 123 5.93 -6.18 -3.22
CA THR A 123 6.64 -5.01 -2.72
C THR A 123 6.22 -3.77 -3.48
N TYR A 124 6.00 -2.68 -2.75
CA TYR A 124 5.85 -1.33 -3.31
C TYR A 124 7.05 -0.48 -2.86
N ASN A 125 8.01 -0.36 -3.77
CA ASN A 125 9.27 0.34 -3.53
C ASN A 125 9.10 1.86 -3.48
N LYS A 126 9.80 2.52 -2.55
CA LYS A 126 9.78 3.98 -2.34
C LYS A 126 8.35 4.56 -2.27
N ALA A 127 7.42 3.81 -1.68
CA ALA A 127 6.00 4.09 -1.68
C ALA A 127 5.63 5.42 -1.02
N ILE A 128 6.22 5.76 0.13
CA ILE A 128 5.78 6.91 0.91
C ILE A 128 6.87 7.44 1.86
N LYS A 129 7.03 8.77 1.90
CA LYS A 129 7.84 9.44 2.92
C LYS A 129 6.96 9.86 4.11
N ILE A 130 7.33 9.47 5.32
CA ILE A 130 6.57 9.76 6.54
C ILE A 130 7.38 10.65 7.48
N THR A 131 6.78 11.78 7.88
CA THR A 131 7.38 12.76 8.77
C THR A 131 6.35 13.30 9.76
N VAL A 132 6.79 14.08 10.76
CA VAL A 132 5.90 14.68 11.76
C VAL A 132 4.89 15.65 11.16
N ASP A 133 5.33 16.53 10.25
CA ASP A 133 4.47 17.55 9.67
C ASP A 133 3.70 17.02 8.44
N GLY A 134 4.33 16.12 7.68
CA GLY A 134 3.85 15.78 6.34
C GLY A 134 4.08 16.92 5.34
N PRO A 135 3.33 16.96 4.23
CA PRO A 135 3.31 18.11 3.33
C PRO A 135 2.86 19.38 4.09
N ARG A 136 3.69 20.41 4.06
CA ARG A 136 3.43 21.68 4.77
C ARG A 136 3.91 22.85 3.92
N GLU A 137 3.18 23.96 3.97
CA GLU A 137 3.62 25.22 3.36
C GLU A 137 4.95 25.69 3.96
N PRO A 138 5.78 26.41 3.18
CA PRO A 138 6.98 27.04 3.71
C PRO A 138 6.62 27.93 4.89
N ARG A 139 7.34 27.79 6.01
CA ARG A 139 7.11 28.64 7.18
C ARG A 139 7.45 30.08 6.79
N SER A 140 6.44 30.95 6.68
CA SER A 140 6.67 32.38 6.46
C SER A 140 7.51 32.91 7.62
N LYS A 141 8.61 33.61 7.31
CA LYS A 141 9.39 34.32 8.31
C LYS A 141 8.49 35.44 8.82
N SER A 142 8.03 35.35 10.07
CA SER A 142 7.43 36.50 10.74
C SER A 142 8.42 37.65 10.64
N ILE A 143 8.05 38.70 9.91
CA ILE A 143 8.74 39.98 9.93
C ILE A 143 8.75 40.42 11.39
N MET A 144 9.92 40.36 12.01
CA MET A 144 10.17 41.00 13.29
C MET A 144 9.99 42.50 13.01
N ARG A 145 8.83 43.06 13.39
CA ARG A 145 8.66 44.51 13.38
C ARG A 145 9.53 45.03 14.51
N CYS A 146 10.57 45.78 14.12
CA CYS A 146 11.44 46.55 14.99
C CYS A 146 10.63 47.58 15.79
#